data_AF-A0A519KGN1-F1
#
_entry.id   AF-A0A519KGN1-F1
#
_cell.length_a   1.000
_cell.length_b   1.000
_cell.length_c   1.000
_cell.angle_alpha   90.00
_cell.angle_beta   90.00
_cell.angle_gamma   90.00
#
_symmetry.space_group_name_H-M   'P 1'
#
loop_
_entity.id
_entity.type
_entity.pdbx_description
1 polymer ?
#
loop_
_entity_poly.entity_id
_entity_poly.type
_entity_poly.pdbx_seq_one_letter_code
_entity_poly.pdbx_strand_id
1 'polypeptide(L)'
;MIQKLKYLLLIFITACSFSCGKDYNKSVQTKATPNYGSADTLRDPIKQQTAACKADSVSHIEQLKLIRENCRRINLITHWSAVKTEELFETTEGGKATYYYQNGRLEKITTQNFGETYQQIREYYLMDGQLCFVFEKSFQYNRPMYYDTTAMKENNDTEAFNMDKSKITETRSYFLKGKLFHRNVNGISTSHNVKDSLEEEKEIMLGDFQRLIKKS
;
A
#
# COMPACT_ATOMS: atom_id res chain seq x y z
N MET A 1 28.37 22.42 32.07
CA MET A 1 27.79 23.78 32.22
C MET A 1 26.43 23.77 31.55
N ILE A 2 25.38 24.01 32.33
CA ILE A 2 23.99 23.69 32.02
C ILE A 2 23.29 24.94 31.48
N GLN A 3 22.49 24.80 30.43
CA GLN A 3 21.24 25.56 30.32
C GLN A 3 20.20 24.73 29.57
N LYS A 4 19.28 24.14 30.33
CA LYS A 4 18.05 23.49 29.84
C LYS A 4 17.00 24.58 29.65
N LEU A 5 16.54 24.77 28.42
CA LEU A 5 15.41 25.65 28.11
C LEU A 5 14.11 24.92 28.45
N LYS A 6 13.42 25.39 29.50
CA LYS A 6 12.12 24.89 29.93
C LYS A 6 11.03 25.67 29.17
N TYR A 7 10.28 25.00 28.31
CA TYR A 7 9.01 25.53 27.82
C TYR A 7 7.86 24.95 28.64
N LEU A 8 7.23 25.84 29.39
CA LEU A 8 5.97 25.67 30.10
C LEU A 8 4.87 26.11 29.12
N LEU A 9 4.06 25.18 28.62
CA LEU A 9 2.81 25.54 27.93
C LEU A 9 1.63 24.98 28.72
N LEU A 10 0.83 25.91 29.23
CA LEU A 10 -0.35 25.68 30.05
C LEU A 10 -1.46 24.95 29.30
N ILE A 11 -2.13 24.09 30.05
CA ILE A 11 -3.33 23.33 29.73
C ILE A 11 -4.52 24.29 29.58
N PHE A 12 -5.29 24.17 28.48
CA PHE A 12 -6.68 24.60 28.44
C PHE A 12 -7.59 23.38 28.26
N ILE A 13 -8.29 23.04 29.34
CA ILE A 13 -9.43 22.12 29.34
C ILE A 13 -10.65 22.92 28.90
N THR A 14 -11.31 22.47 27.84
CA THR A 14 -12.72 22.81 27.58
C THR A 14 -13.45 21.55 27.17
N ALA A 15 -14.22 21.02 28.13
CA ALA A 15 -15.26 20.04 27.90
C ALA A 15 -16.52 20.76 27.40
N CYS A 16 -17.06 20.33 26.26
CA CYS A 16 -18.44 20.61 25.89
C CYS A 16 -19.11 19.30 25.49
N SER A 17 -19.98 18.83 26.39
CA SER A 17 -20.92 17.74 26.18
C SER A 17 -22.17 18.28 25.50
N PHE A 18 -22.50 17.79 24.31
CA PHE A 18 -23.86 17.79 23.75
C PHE A 18 -24.00 16.46 23.00
N SER A 19 -24.72 15.49 23.55
CA SER A 19 -26.19 15.33 23.54
C SER A 19 -26.65 14.46 22.38
N CYS A 20 -27.44 13.46 22.79
CA CYS A 20 -28.02 12.33 22.10
C CYS A 20 -28.87 12.66 20.86
N GLY A 21 -28.80 11.77 19.85
CA GLY A 21 -29.98 11.05 19.34
C GLY A 21 -30.68 11.60 18.09
N LYS A 22 -30.68 10.80 17.02
CA LYS A 22 -31.89 10.11 16.51
C LYS A 22 -31.60 9.25 15.27
N ASP A 23 -31.89 7.97 15.43
CA ASP A 23 -32.05 6.98 14.36
C ASP A 23 -33.19 7.36 13.42
N TYR A 24 -32.99 7.14 12.12
CA TYR A 24 -34.06 7.06 11.14
C TYR A 24 -33.93 5.76 10.34
N ASN A 25 -34.65 4.73 10.79
CA ASN A 25 -35.06 3.61 9.95
C ASN A 25 -36.41 3.94 9.32
N LYS A 26 -36.52 3.89 7.99
CA LYS A 26 -37.80 3.88 7.29
C LYS A 26 -37.83 2.78 6.25
N SER A 27 -38.29 1.61 6.68
CA SER A 27 -38.84 0.56 5.81
C SER A 27 -40.22 0.98 5.32
N VAL A 28 -40.48 0.83 4.02
CA VAL A 28 -41.84 0.85 3.46
C VAL A 28 -42.08 -0.47 2.75
N GLN A 29 -43.03 -1.24 3.28
CA GLN A 29 -43.63 -2.40 2.63
C GLN A 29 -44.83 -1.97 1.78
N THR A 30 -44.81 -2.48 0.53
CA THR A 30 -45.88 -3.15 -0.23
C THR A 30 -47.37 -2.99 0.15
N LYS A 31 -48.19 -2.81 -0.90
CA LYS A 31 -49.51 -3.45 -1.17
C LYS A 31 -49.94 -3.03 -2.59
N ALA A 32 -50.02 -3.93 -3.58
CA ALA A 32 -51.06 -4.93 -3.89
C ALA A 32 -52.08 -4.43 -4.94
N THR A 33 -52.26 -5.26 -5.97
CA THR A 33 -53.01 -5.16 -7.24
C THR A 33 -54.54 -5.14 -7.07
N PRO A 34 -55.30 -4.87 -8.16
CA PRO A 34 -56.15 -5.94 -8.70
C PRO A 34 -56.16 -6.06 -10.24
N ASN A 35 -56.62 -7.24 -10.69
CA ASN A 35 -56.53 -7.88 -12.00
C ASN A 35 -57.90 -7.87 -12.74
N TYR A 36 -57.92 -8.02 -14.08
CA TYR A 36 -58.97 -8.58 -15.00
C TYR A 36 -58.74 -8.00 -16.42
N GLY A 37 -58.70 -8.71 -17.56
CA GLY A 37 -58.70 -10.13 -17.91
C GLY A 37 -58.50 -10.33 -19.43
N SER A 38 -58.01 -11.53 -19.78
CA SER A 38 -58.07 -12.31 -21.05
C SER A 38 -58.15 -11.64 -22.45
N ALA A 39 -57.18 -11.95 -23.32
CA ALA A 39 -57.45 -12.64 -24.60
C ALA A 39 -56.16 -13.27 -25.16
N ASP A 40 -56.33 -14.46 -25.71
CA ASP A 40 -55.37 -15.50 -26.06
C ASP A 40 -54.82 -15.33 -27.49
N THR A 41 -53.50 -15.45 -27.70
CA THR A 41 -52.94 -15.96 -28.98
C THR A 41 -51.55 -16.57 -28.77
N LEU A 42 -51.50 -17.88 -28.96
CA LEU A 42 -50.34 -18.77 -29.12
C LEU A 42 -49.20 -18.22 -30.00
N ARG A 43 -47.95 -18.28 -29.50
CA ARG A 43 -46.74 -18.78 -30.21
C ARG A 43 -45.50 -18.88 -29.31
N ASP A 44 -45.12 -20.14 -29.09
CA ASP A 44 -43.82 -20.78 -28.82
C ASP A 44 -42.92 -20.48 -27.60
N PRO A 45 -42.28 -21.55 -27.03
CA PRO A 45 -41.61 -21.53 -25.74
C PRO A 45 -40.09 -21.50 -25.91
N ILE A 46 -39.43 -20.40 -25.55
CA ILE A 46 -37.98 -20.38 -25.36
C ILE A 46 -37.63 -19.78 -23.99
N LYS A 47 -37.40 -20.72 -23.05
CA LYS A 47 -36.50 -20.64 -21.89
C LYS A 47 -36.62 -19.41 -20.97
N GLN A 48 -37.40 -19.59 -19.91
CA GLN A 48 -36.89 -19.24 -18.59
C GLN A 48 -35.70 -20.15 -18.27
N GLN A 49 -34.51 -19.57 -18.07
CA GLN A 49 -33.50 -20.12 -17.17
C GLN A 49 -32.62 -18.96 -16.66
N THR A 50 -32.98 -18.48 -15.47
CA THR A 50 -32.09 -17.91 -14.42
C THR A 50 -31.27 -16.66 -14.83
N ALA A 51 -31.56 -15.44 -14.38
CA ALA A 51 -31.53 -15.02 -12.98
C ALA A 51 -30.69 -15.96 -12.09
N ALA A 52 -29.39 -16.02 -12.37
CA ALA A 52 -28.39 -16.52 -11.44
C ALA A 52 -27.47 -15.35 -11.09
N CYS A 53 -27.67 -14.81 -9.89
CA CYS A 53 -26.76 -13.90 -9.22
C CYS A 53 -25.35 -14.50 -9.23
N LYS A 54 -24.44 -13.96 -10.04
CA LYS A 54 -23.00 -14.06 -9.77
C LYS A 54 -22.61 -12.89 -8.88
N ALA A 55 -23.10 -12.92 -7.64
CA ALA A 55 -22.38 -12.28 -6.54
C ALA A 55 -21.15 -13.15 -6.29
N ASP A 56 -20.04 -12.84 -6.96
CA ASP A 56 -18.67 -13.25 -6.61
C ASP A 56 -17.69 -12.87 -7.74
N SER A 57 -17.46 -11.57 -7.90
CA SER A 57 -16.14 -11.01 -8.24
C SER A 57 -16.27 -9.49 -8.24
N VAL A 58 -15.78 -8.86 -7.17
CA VAL A 58 -15.52 -7.41 -7.19
C VAL A 58 -14.65 -7.13 -8.40
N SER A 59 -15.05 -6.19 -9.26
CA SER A 59 -14.33 -5.90 -10.51
C SER A 59 -12.88 -5.47 -10.23
N HIS A 60 -11.97 -5.70 -11.18
CA HIS A 60 -10.56 -5.31 -11.03
C HIS A 60 -10.38 -3.84 -10.58
N ILE A 61 -11.22 -2.95 -11.12
CA ILE A 61 -11.24 -1.52 -10.78
C ILE A 61 -11.64 -1.31 -9.31
N GLU A 62 -12.68 -2.00 -8.84
CA GLU A 62 -13.13 -1.92 -7.46
C GLU A 62 -12.09 -2.50 -6.48
N GLN A 63 -11.40 -3.59 -6.84
CA GLN A 63 -10.31 -4.15 -6.03
C GLN A 63 -9.16 -3.15 -5.87
N LEU A 64 -8.73 -2.51 -6.96
CA LEU A 64 -7.71 -1.45 -6.91
C LEU A 64 -8.18 -0.26 -6.07
N LYS A 65 -9.46 0.12 -6.18
CA LYS A 65 -10.04 1.22 -5.40
C LYS A 65 -9.97 0.92 -3.90
N LEU A 66 -10.39 -0.27 -3.48
CA LEU A 66 -10.34 -0.69 -2.07
C LEU A 66 -8.91 -0.63 -1.50
N ILE A 67 -7.94 -1.16 -2.24
CA ILE A 67 -6.53 -1.14 -1.81
C ILE A 67 -6.01 0.30 -1.71
N ARG A 68 -6.32 1.16 -2.69
CA ARG A 68 -5.91 2.58 -2.67
C ARG A 68 -6.54 3.34 -1.51
N GLU A 69 -7.81 3.09 -1.20
CA GLU A 69 -8.50 3.68 -0.06
C GLU A 69 -7.85 3.24 1.27
N ASN A 70 -7.49 1.96 1.39
CA ASN A 70 -6.73 1.47 2.54
C ASN A 70 -5.37 2.17 2.68
N CYS A 71 -4.60 2.28 1.59
CA CYS A 71 -3.31 2.99 1.59
C CYS A 71 -3.48 4.47 1.98
N ARG A 72 -4.50 5.14 1.46
CA ARG A 72 -4.83 6.52 1.82
C ARG A 72 -5.16 6.64 3.30
N ARG A 73 -6.02 5.76 3.85
CA ARG A 73 -6.35 5.72 5.27
C ARG A 73 -5.09 5.59 6.13
N ILE A 74 -4.23 4.63 5.82
CA ILE A 74 -2.96 4.38 6.53
C ILE A 74 -2.04 5.60 6.47
N ASN A 75 -1.91 6.24 5.30
CA ASN A 75 -1.05 7.42 5.13
C ASN A 75 -1.60 8.70 5.76
N LEU A 76 -2.88 8.73 6.15
CA LEU A 76 -3.46 9.82 6.92
C LEU A 76 -3.25 9.67 8.43
N ILE A 77 -2.75 8.52 8.90
CA ILE A 77 -2.43 8.32 10.32
C ILE A 77 -1.19 9.14 10.67
N THR A 78 -1.37 10.14 11.53
CA THR A 78 -0.29 11.02 12.02
C THR A 78 0.26 10.57 13.38
N HIS A 79 -0.52 9.80 14.14
CA HIS A 79 -0.18 9.32 15.48
C HIS A 79 -0.41 7.81 15.57
N TRP A 80 0.68 7.06 15.60
CA TRP A 80 0.67 5.60 15.72
C TRP A 80 0.53 5.17 17.18
N SER A 81 -0.17 4.07 17.42
CA SER A 81 -0.25 3.49 18.77
C SER A 81 1.08 2.88 19.21
N ALA A 82 1.87 2.35 18.27
CA ALA A 82 3.24 1.93 18.50
C ALA A 82 4.07 2.02 17.22
N VAL A 83 5.36 2.30 17.36
CA VAL A 83 6.35 2.24 16.29
C VAL A 83 7.55 1.44 16.79
N LYS A 84 7.98 0.46 16.00
CA LYS A 84 9.15 -0.39 16.30
C LYS A 84 10.14 -0.28 15.15
N THR A 85 11.44 -0.26 15.45
CA THR A 85 12.49 -0.21 14.43
C THR A 85 13.48 -1.34 14.66
N GLU A 86 13.91 -1.97 13.58
CA GLU A 86 14.89 -3.07 13.55
C GLU A 86 15.95 -2.77 12.51
N GLU A 87 17.20 -3.13 12.79
CA GLU A 87 18.28 -3.08 11.80
C GLU A 87 18.15 -4.27 10.84
N LEU A 88 18.50 -4.02 9.58
CA LEU A 88 18.56 -5.02 8.52
C LEU A 88 20.03 -5.17 8.09
N PHE A 89 20.44 -6.42 7.87
CA PHE A 89 21.80 -6.77 7.45
C PHE A 89 21.79 -7.52 6.11
N GLU A 90 20.81 -7.21 5.27
CA GLU A 90 20.57 -7.89 3.99
C GLU A 90 21.44 -7.32 2.85
N THR A 91 22.08 -6.16 3.06
CA THR A 91 22.94 -5.48 2.10
C THR A 91 24.30 -5.15 2.73
N THR A 92 25.27 -4.74 1.91
CA THR A 92 26.63 -4.41 2.37
C THR A 92 26.65 -3.26 3.37
N GLU A 93 25.83 -2.23 3.13
CA GLU A 93 25.70 -1.06 4.00
C GLU A 93 24.55 -1.19 5.02
N GLY A 94 23.92 -2.36 5.06
CA GLY A 94 22.76 -2.64 5.90
C GLY A 94 21.52 -1.82 5.55
N GLY A 95 20.60 -1.77 6.51
CA GLY A 95 19.34 -1.08 6.36
C GLY A 95 18.54 -1.04 7.66
N LYS A 96 17.29 -0.62 7.55
CA LYS A 96 16.36 -0.63 8.68
C LYS A 96 14.96 -0.97 8.23
N ALA A 97 14.22 -1.66 9.08
CA ALA A 97 12.78 -1.83 9.00
C ALA A 97 12.12 -1.00 10.11
N THR A 98 11.02 -0.32 9.79
CA THR A 98 10.15 0.35 10.76
C THR A 98 8.74 -0.17 10.62
N TYR A 99 8.16 -0.58 11.73
CA TYR A 99 6.85 -1.21 11.84
C TYR A 99 5.89 -0.24 12.52
N TYR A 100 4.73 -0.01 11.90
CA TYR A 100 3.75 0.97 12.35
C TYR A 100 2.47 0.27 12.75
N TYR A 101 2.09 0.43 14.02
CA TYR A 101 0.91 -0.22 14.59
C TYR A 101 -0.15 0.80 14.98
N GLN A 102 -1.40 0.47 14.69
CA GLN A 102 -2.56 1.21 15.17
C GLN A 102 -3.50 0.26 15.91
N ASN A 103 -3.86 0.61 17.15
CA ASN A 103 -4.77 -0.18 17.99
C ASN A 103 -4.34 -1.66 18.10
N GLY A 104 -3.03 -1.90 18.24
CA GLY A 104 -2.44 -3.24 18.34
C GLY A 104 -2.35 -4.02 17.01
N ARG A 105 -2.74 -3.42 15.88
CA ARG A 105 -2.65 -4.03 14.54
C ARG A 105 -1.50 -3.44 13.75
N LEU A 106 -0.71 -4.29 13.10
CA LEU A 106 0.32 -3.86 12.15
C LEU A 106 -0.36 -3.36 10.87
N GLU A 107 -0.12 -2.10 10.52
CA GLU A 107 -0.75 -1.42 9.37
C GLU A 107 0.25 -1.24 8.23
N LYS A 108 1.49 -0.91 8.56
CA LYS A 108 2.55 -0.62 7.58
C LYS A 108 3.91 -1.09 8.07
N ILE A 109 4.75 -1.51 7.13
CA ILE A 109 6.19 -1.71 7.32
C ILE A 109 6.91 -0.82 6.30
N THR A 110 7.95 -0.09 6.70
CA THR A 110 8.86 0.60 5.78
C THR A 110 10.26 0.04 5.92
N THR A 111 10.90 -0.33 4.82
CA THR A 111 12.31 -0.67 4.78
C THR A 111 13.10 0.39 4.04
N GLN A 112 14.33 0.59 4.48
CA GLN A 112 15.32 1.41 3.80
C GLN A 112 16.63 0.63 3.80
N ASN A 113 17.02 0.15 2.61
CA ASN A 113 18.23 -0.62 2.38
C ASN A 113 19.25 0.25 1.64
N PHE A 114 20.51 0.14 2.02
CA PHE A 114 21.60 0.92 1.47
C PHE A 114 22.62 -0.01 0.81
N GLY A 115 23.16 0.42 -0.32
CA GLY A 115 24.35 -0.14 -0.93
C GLY A 115 25.25 1.00 -1.38
N GLU A 116 26.47 0.66 -1.78
CA GLU A 116 27.42 1.68 -2.26
C GLU A 116 26.84 2.48 -3.44
N THR A 117 26.20 1.80 -4.39
CA THR A 117 25.71 2.40 -5.64
C THR A 117 24.19 2.49 -5.72
N TYR A 118 23.47 2.20 -4.64
CA TYR A 118 22.02 2.29 -4.64
C TYR A 118 21.41 2.54 -3.26
N GLN A 119 20.16 2.97 -3.27
CA GLN A 119 19.27 2.93 -2.12
C GLN A 119 17.91 2.43 -2.54
N GLN A 120 17.29 1.60 -1.70
CA GLN A 120 15.95 1.09 -1.91
C GLN A 120 15.08 1.41 -0.71
N ILE A 121 13.97 2.09 -0.96
CA ILE A 121 12.91 2.33 0.02
C ILE A 121 11.72 1.49 -0.40
N ARG A 122 11.18 0.71 0.54
CA ARG A 122 9.98 -0.07 0.28
C ARG A 122 8.98 0.11 1.40
N GLU A 123 7.71 0.20 1.05
CA GLU A 123 6.59 0.32 1.96
C GLU A 123 5.61 -0.81 1.71
N TYR A 124 5.33 -1.59 2.74
CA TYR A 124 4.39 -2.70 2.74
C TYR A 124 3.14 -2.29 3.52
N TYR A 125 1.99 -2.37 2.87
CA TYR A 125 0.71 -1.99 3.44
C TYR A 125 -0.14 -3.24 3.65
N LEU A 126 -0.74 -3.32 4.83
CA LEU A 126 -1.58 -4.43 5.22
C LEU A 126 -3.06 -4.03 5.18
N MET A 127 -3.90 -4.97 4.77
CA MET A 127 -5.35 -4.90 4.87
C MET A 127 -5.82 -6.20 5.51
N ASP A 128 -6.52 -6.10 6.63
CA ASP A 128 -6.93 -7.27 7.44
C ASP A 128 -5.78 -8.23 7.79
N GLY A 129 -4.61 -7.67 8.06
CA GLY A 129 -3.40 -8.43 8.40
C GLY A 129 -2.71 -9.10 7.20
N GLN A 130 -3.22 -8.92 5.98
CA GLN A 130 -2.63 -9.47 4.76
C GLN A 130 -1.95 -8.38 3.94
N LEU A 131 -0.84 -8.71 3.27
CA LEU A 131 -0.19 -7.80 2.32
C LEU A 131 -1.16 -7.48 1.18
N CYS A 132 -1.48 -6.20 1.00
CA CYS A 132 -2.35 -5.73 -0.07
C CYS A 132 -1.63 -4.82 -1.07
N PHE A 133 -0.56 -4.15 -0.65
CA PHE A 133 0.15 -3.21 -1.50
C PHE A 133 1.62 -3.06 -1.10
N VAL A 134 2.48 -2.96 -2.11
CA VAL A 134 3.89 -2.63 -1.96
C VAL A 134 4.20 -1.43 -2.84
N PHE A 135 4.72 -0.37 -2.24
CA PHE A 135 5.38 0.72 -2.94
C PHE A 135 6.89 0.55 -2.80
N GLU A 136 7.60 0.67 -3.91
CA GLU A 136 9.05 0.65 -3.93
C GLU A 136 9.57 1.88 -4.67
N LYS A 137 10.60 2.50 -4.11
CA LYS A 137 11.38 3.55 -4.75
C LYS A 137 12.86 3.18 -4.68
N SER A 138 13.45 2.97 -5.84
CA SER A 138 14.85 2.57 -5.99
C SER A 138 15.63 3.69 -6.64
N PHE A 139 16.75 4.06 -6.03
CA PHE A 139 17.72 5.02 -6.51
C PHE A 139 18.95 4.25 -6.95
N GLN A 140 19.27 4.29 -8.24
CA GLN A 140 20.54 3.80 -8.76
C GLN A 140 21.47 5.00 -8.94
N TYR A 141 22.53 5.05 -8.14
CA TYR A 141 23.46 6.16 -8.13
C TYR A 141 24.34 6.18 -9.38
N ASN A 142 24.80 7.37 -9.77
CA ASN A 142 25.75 7.53 -10.87
C ASN A 142 27.16 7.03 -10.51
N ARG A 143 27.51 7.07 -9.21
CA ARG A 143 28.76 6.57 -8.62
C ARG A 143 28.51 6.07 -7.19
N PRO A 144 29.44 5.33 -6.56
CA PRO A 144 29.33 4.97 -5.16
C PRO A 144 29.11 6.20 -4.26
N MET A 145 28.29 6.09 -3.20
CA MET A 145 27.89 7.22 -2.35
C MET A 145 29.08 7.97 -1.72
N TYR A 146 30.20 7.28 -1.50
CA TYR A 146 31.43 7.85 -0.96
C TYR A 146 32.35 8.49 -2.02
N TYR A 147 32.01 8.40 -3.32
CA TYR A 147 32.87 8.80 -4.43
C TYR A 147 32.81 10.31 -4.67
N ASP A 148 33.57 11.07 -3.90
CA ASP A 148 33.59 12.53 -3.95
C ASP A 148 34.50 13.09 -5.08
N THR A 149 34.66 14.42 -5.11
CA THR A 149 35.50 15.08 -6.12
C THR A 149 36.99 14.79 -5.97
N THR A 150 37.44 14.36 -4.77
CA THR A 150 38.81 13.94 -4.52
C THR A 150 39.04 12.60 -5.19
N ALA A 151 38.19 11.61 -4.88
CA ALA A 151 38.23 10.29 -5.50
C ALA A 151 38.09 10.37 -7.02
N MET A 152 37.21 11.22 -7.54
CA MET A 152 37.08 11.48 -8.97
C MET A 152 38.40 11.90 -9.62
N LYS A 153 39.12 12.87 -9.03
CA LYS A 153 40.40 13.35 -9.56
C LYS A 153 41.50 12.30 -9.46
N GLU A 154 41.60 11.63 -8.31
CA GLU A 154 42.61 10.58 -8.06
C GLU A 154 42.47 9.41 -9.05
N ASN A 155 41.25 9.10 -9.47
CA ASN A 155 40.96 8.02 -10.41
C ASN A 155 40.85 8.48 -11.87
N ASN A 156 41.12 9.75 -12.18
CA ASN A 156 40.94 10.33 -13.52
C ASN A 156 39.54 10.11 -14.12
N ASP A 157 38.50 10.16 -13.27
CA ASP A 157 37.10 10.06 -13.71
C ASP A 157 36.53 11.46 -14.04
N THR A 158 35.39 11.47 -14.71
CA THR A 158 34.68 12.65 -15.21
C THR A 158 33.58 13.13 -14.29
N GLU A 159 33.15 12.33 -13.31
CA GLU A 159 32.11 12.72 -12.37
C GLU A 159 32.28 12.13 -10.97
N ALA A 160 31.91 12.93 -9.98
CA ALA A 160 31.70 12.49 -8.61
C ALA A 160 30.25 11.98 -8.43
N PHE A 161 30.01 11.31 -7.31
CA PHE A 161 28.66 10.99 -6.87
C PHE A 161 27.80 12.25 -6.79
N ASN A 162 26.61 12.15 -7.38
CA ASN A 162 25.60 13.18 -7.33
C ASN A 162 24.22 12.51 -7.29
N MET A 163 23.52 12.68 -6.17
CA MET A 163 22.18 12.12 -5.98
C MET A 163 21.19 12.56 -7.07
N ASP A 164 21.27 13.80 -7.55
CA ASP A 164 20.35 14.33 -8.57
C ASP A 164 20.54 13.67 -9.95
N LYS A 165 21.69 13.02 -10.17
CA LYS A 165 21.95 12.22 -11.38
C LYS A 165 21.49 10.77 -11.24
N SER A 166 20.94 10.37 -10.09
CA SER A 166 20.52 8.99 -9.86
C SER A 166 19.32 8.64 -10.73
N LYS A 167 19.33 7.42 -11.28
CA LYS A 167 18.14 6.87 -11.94
C LYS A 167 17.15 6.44 -10.87
N ILE A 168 15.95 7.02 -10.91
CA ILE A 168 14.87 6.69 -9.97
C ILE A 168 13.88 5.77 -10.68
N THR A 169 13.53 4.66 -10.02
CA THR A 169 12.45 3.77 -10.43
C THR A 169 11.44 3.66 -9.30
N GLU A 170 10.17 3.87 -9.62
CA GLU A 170 9.06 3.64 -8.71
C GLU A 170 8.22 2.45 -9.16
N THR A 171 8.03 1.48 -8.28
CA THR A 171 7.15 0.33 -8.51
C THR A 171 5.98 0.35 -7.55
N ARG A 172 4.78 0.06 -8.04
CA ARG A 172 3.55 -0.07 -7.27
C ARG A 172 2.94 -1.44 -7.57
N SER A 173 2.98 -2.33 -6.59
CA SER A 173 2.54 -3.73 -6.71
C SER A 173 1.32 -3.97 -5.82
N TYR A 174 0.25 -4.52 -6.39
CA TYR A 174 -1.02 -4.72 -5.70
C TYR A 174 -1.30 -6.21 -5.56
N PHE A 175 -1.66 -6.62 -4.34
CA PHE A 175 -1.85 -8.01 -3.97
C PHE A 175 -3.30 -8.27 -3.57
N LEU A 176 -3.85 -9.39 -4.04
CA LEU A 176 -5.15 -9.89 -3.64
C LEU A 176 -5.02 -11.36 -3.28
N LYS A 177 -5.41 -11.72 -2.04
CA LYS A 177 -5.33 -13.10 -1.53
C LYS A 177 -3.92 -13.71 -1.73
N GLY A 178 -2.89 -12.91 -1.46
CA GLY A 178 -1.49 -13.32 -1.61
C GLY A 178 -0.95 -13.38 -3.05
N LYS A 179 -1.73 -12.97 -4.06
CA LYS A 179 -1.31 -12.97 -5.47
C LYS A 179 -1.11 -11.55 -5.97
N LEU A 180 0.02 -11.29 -6.62
CA LEU A 180 0.23 -10.06 -7.39
C LEU A 180 -0.78 -10.03 -8.54
N PHE A 181 -1.66 -9.04 -8.58
CA PHE A 181 -2.69 -8.94 -9.61
C PHE A 181 -2.62 -7.65 -10.42
N HIS A 182 -1.84 -6.66 -9.98
CA HIS A 182 -1.58 -5.43 -10.72
C HIS A 182 -0.20 -4.87 -10.37
N ARG A 183 0.52 -4.32 -11.36
CA ARG A 183 1.81 -3.66 -11.16
C ARG A 183 1.94 -2.44 -12.09
N ASN A 184 2.45 -1.34 -11.54
CA ASN A 184 2.88 -0.17 -12.30
C ASN A 184 4.36 0.08 -12.04
N VAL A 185 5.12 0.39 -13.09
CA VAL A 185 6.51 0.86 -13.01
C VAL A 185 6.56 2.26 -13.61
N ASN A 186 7.04 3.25 -12.86
CA ASN A 186 7.05 4.67 -13.23
C ASN A 186 5.70 5.17 -13.75
N GLY A 187 4.60 4.70 -13.13
CA GLY A 187 3.23 5.05 -13.51
C GLY A 187 2.68 4.26 -14.71
N ILE A 188 3.50 3.48 -15.41
CA ILE A 188 3.08 2.68 -16.56
C ILE A 188 2.67 1.29 -16.08
N SER A 189 1.44 0.88 -16.42
CA SER A 189 0.96 -0.47 -16.11
C SER A 189 1.75 -1.50 -16.92
N THR A 190 2.34 -2.48 -16.23
CA THR A 190 2.99 -3.61 -16.90
C THR A 190 1.90 -4.62 -17.29
N SER A 191 1.61 -4.77 -18.58
CA SER A 191 0.65 -5.78 -19.04
C SER A 191 1.24 -7.19 -18.89
N HIS A 192 0.37 -8.20 -18.83
CA HIS A 192 0.66 -9.63 -18.58
C HIS A 192 1.63 -10.33 -19.55
N ASN A 193 2.30 -9.60 -20.45
CA ASN A 193 3.13 -10.19 -21.53
C ASN A 193 4.58 -10.49 -21.13
N VAL A 194 4.96 -10.27 -19.86
CA VAL A 194 6.22 -10.76 -19.29
C VAL A 194 5.91 -11.55 -18.01
N LYS A 195 5.24 -12.70 -18.17
CA LYS A 195 4.79 -13.54 -17.04
C LYS A 195 5.93 -13.95 -16.11
N ASP A 196 7.09 -14.30 -16.67
CA ASP A 196 8.19 -14.89 -15.89
C ASP A 196 8.85 -13.85 -14.97
N SER A 197 9.06 -12.62 -15.45
CA SER A 197 9.60 -11.51 -14.63
C SER A 197 8.65 -11.07 -13.52
N LEU A 198 7.33 -11.21 -13.69
CA LEU A 198 6.37 -10.84 -12.65
C LEU A 198 6.32 -11.85 -11.50
N GLU A 199 6.58 -13.12 -11.79
CA GLU A 199 6.49 -14.18 -10.78
C GLU A 199 7.72 -14.18 -9.85
N GLU A 200 8.93 -14.04 -10.40
CA GLU A 200 10.16 -13.91 -9.60
C GLU A 200 10.10 -12.71 -8.66
N GLU A 201 9.70 -11.54 -9.19
CA GLU A 201 9.53 -10.32 -8.42
C GLU A 201 8.46 -10.44 -7.34
N LYS A 202 7.36 -11.14 -7.64
CA LYS A 202 6.33 -11.47 -6.65
C LYS A 202 6.92 -12.33 -5.53
N GLU A 203 7.64 -13.39 -5.86
CA GLU A 203 8.26 -14.28 -4.85
C GLU A 203 9.26 -13.53 -3.97
N ILE A 204 10.07 -12.63 -4.55
CA ILE A 204 10.97 -11.77 -3.77
C ILE A 204 10.17 -10.89 -2.81
N MET A 205 9.17 -10.14 -3.29
CA MET A 205 8.38 -9.24 -2.44
C MET A 205 7.65 -9.97 -1.30
N LEU A 206 7.09 -11.15 -1.59
CA LEU A 206 6.40 -11.97 -0.60
C LEU A 206 7.40 -12.59 0.38
N GLY A 207 8.54 -13.09 -0.09
CA GLY A 207 9.60 -13.63 0.74
C GLY A 207 10.15 -12.59 1.72
N ASP A 208 10.43 -11.38 1.23
CA ASP A 208 10.86 -10.26 2.07
C ASP A 208 9.81 -9.91 3.13
N PHE A 209 8.55 -9.79 2.71
CA PHE A 209 7.45 -9.52 3.64
C PHE A 209 7.34 -10.59 4.74
N GLN A 210 7.43 -11.87 4.37
CA GLN A 210 7.39 -12.97 5.34
C GLN A 210 8.57 -12.92 6.33
N ARG A 211 9.77 -12.54 5.88
CA ARG A 211 10.91 -12.34 6.78
C ARG A 211 10.67 -11.17 7.74
N LEU A 212 10.13 -10.06 7.23
CA LEU A 212 9.84 -8.87 8.02
C LEU A 212 8.76 -9.13 9.08
N ILE A 213 7.70 -9.87 8.76
CA ILE A 213 6.62 -10.21 9.70
C ILE A 213 7.13 -11.06 10.87
N LYS A 214 8.13 -11.93 10.67
CA LYS A 214 8.72 -12.69 11.78
C LYS A 214 9.43 -11.81 12.82
N LYS A 215 9.76 -10.57 12.45
CA LYS A 215 10.42 -9.58 13.31
C LYS A 215 9.45 -8.53 13.86
N SER A 216 8.19 -8.50 13.41
CA SER A 216 7.18 -7.52 13.84
C SER A 216 6.65 -7.82 15.24
#